data_AF-A0A2D9AR74-F1
#
_entry.id   AF-A0A2D9AR74-F1
#
_cell.length_a   1.000
_cell.length_b   1.000
_cell.length_c   1.000
_cell.angle_alpha   90.00
_cell.angle_beta   90.00
_cell.angle_gamma   90.00
#
_symmetry.space_group_name_H-M   'P 1'
#
loop_
_entity.id
_entity.type
_entity.pdbx_description
1 polymer ?
#
loop_
_entity_poly.entity_id
_entity_poly.type
_entity_poly.pdbx_seq_one_letter_code
_entity_poly.pdbx_strand_id
1 'polypeptide(L)' 'MDDLREYNFKKQKPIEYPQVFMEKHGFIANLSIIDLIFNLGPESIQYLEQINI' A
#
# COMPACT_ATOMS: atom_id res chain seq x y z
N MET A 1 26.83 4.89 -10.02
CA MET A 1 25.53 4.21 -10.12
C MET A 1 25.56 3.16 -9.04
N ASP A 2 24.92 3.45 -7.92
CA ASP A 2 25.01 2.60 -6.74
C ASP A 2 24.21 1.33 -6.99
N ASP A 3 24.85 0.19 -6.75
CA ASP A 3 24.23 -1.11 -6.83
C ASP A 3 23.40 -1.33 -5.56
N LEU A 4 22.08 -1.29 -5.71
CA LEU A 4 21.13 -1.39 -4.60
C LEU A 4 20.68 -2.83 -4.32
N ARG A 5 21.27 -3.86 -4.96
CA ARG A 5 20.84 -5.26 -4.77
C ARG A 5 20.99 -5.74 -3.32
N GLU A 6 21.98 -5.22 -2.61
CA GLU A 6 22.23 -5.50 -1.19
C GLU A 6 21.65 -4.43 -0.24
N TYR A 7 20.93 -3.43 -0.76
CA TYR A 7 20.38 -2.35 0.05
C TYR A 7 19.17 -2.81 0.84
N ASN A 8 19.20 -2.62 2.15
CA ASN A 8 18.06 -2.92 3.02
C ASN A 8 17.12 -1.72 3.08
N PHE A 9 16.00 -1.79 2.37
CA PHE A 9 14.97 -0.77 2.43
C PHE A 9 14.23 -0.84 3.77
N LYS A 10 14.20 0.29 4.50
CA LYS A 10 13.42 0.42 5.73
C LYS A 10 11.94 0.24 5.40
N LYS A 11 11.34 -0.86 5.87
CA LYS A 11 9.90 -1.11 5.69
C LYS A 11 9.11 -0.18 6.61
N GLN A 12 8.23 0.62 6.01
CA GLN A 12 7.26 1.44 6.75
C GLN A 12 6.00 0.64 7.05
N LYS A 13 5.30 1.00 8.12
CA LYS A 13 4.02 0.39 8.45
C LYS A 13 2.95 0.96 7.48
N PRO A 14 2.21 0.11 6.77
CA PRO A 14 1.17 0.55 5.85
C PRO A 14 0.01 1.21 6.62
N ILE A 15 -0.58 2.24 6.02
CA ILE A 15 -1.81 2.86 6.51
C ILE A 15 -2.96 1.93 6.13
N GLU A 16 -3.84 1.61 7.09
CA GLU A 16 -4.98 0.75 6.80
C GLU A 16 -6.07 1.53 6.08
N TYR A 17 -6.72 0.89 5.11
CA TYR A 17 -7.84 1.44 4.38
C TYR A 17 -8.95 0.38 4.25
N PRO A 18 -10.22 0.78 4.04
CA PRO A 18 -11.32 -0.16 3.90
C PRO A 18 -11.11 -1.05 2.67
N GLN A 19 -11.00 -2.37 2.90
CA GLN A 19 -10.94 -3.36 1.81
C GLN A 19 -12.27 -4.12 1.75
N VAL A 20 -12.76 -4.43 0.55
CA VAL A 20 -14.05 -5.13 0.34
C VAL A 20 -14.13 -6.45 1.13
N PHE A 21 -13.00 -7.14 1.30
CA PHE A 21 -12.93 -8.42 2.02
C PHE A 21 -12.24 -8.33 3.39
N MET A 22 -12.10 -7.13 3.95
CA MET A 22 -11.39 -6.89 5.21
C MET A 22 -12.01 -7.63 6.40
N GLU A 23 -13.34 -7.67 6.49
CA GLU A 23 -14.04 -8.36 7.60
C GLU A 23 -13.72 -9.87 7.65
N LYS A 24 -13.42 -10.48 6.49
CA LYS A 24 -13.17 -11.91 6.37
C LYS A 24 -11.69 -12.28 6.52
N HIS A 25 -10.79 -11.43 6.02
CA HIS A 25 -9.36 -11.75 5.89
C HIS A 25 -8.44 -10.82 6.70
N GLY A 26 -8.99 -9.80 7.35
CA GLY A 26 -8.22 -8.69 7.92
C GLY A 26 -7.67 -7.76 6.83
N PHE A 27 -6.86 -6.79 7.25
CA PHE A 27 -6.16 -5.91 6.32
C PHE A 27 -5.00 -6.62 5.64
N ILE A 28 -4.92 -6.52 4.31
CA ILE A 28 -3.79 -7.05 3.53
C ILE A 28 -3.03 -5.88 2.91
N ALA A 29 -1.79 -5.67 3.36
CA ALA A 29 -0.94 -4.60 2.86
C ALA A 29 -0.19 -4.97 1.57
N ASN A 30 0.34 -3.95 0.89
CA ASN A 30 1.18 -4.10 -0.31
C ASN A 30 0.51 -4.91 -1.44
N LEU A 31 -0.81 -4.78 -1.57
CA LEU A 31 -1.57 -5.28 -2.71
C LEU A 31 -1.23 -4.52 -4.00
N SER A 32 -1.74 -5.00 -5.13
CA SER A 32 -1.50 -4.32 -6.41
C SER A 32 -2.15 -2.93 -6.43
N ILE A 33 -1.63 -2.05 -7.27
CA ILE A 33 -2.24 -0.73 -7.49
C ILE A 33 -3.70 -0.84 -7.98
N ILE A 34 -4.01 -1.90 -8.72
CA ILE A 34 -5.34 -2.19 -9.22
C ILE A 34 -6.28 -2.53 -8.05
N ASP A 35 -5.83 -3.33 -7.08
CA ASP A 35 -6.59 -3.63 -5.87
C ASP A 35 -6.87 -2.36 -5.08
N LEU A 36 -5.88 -1.47 -4.92
CA LEU A 36 -6.06 -0.19 -4.23
C LEU A 36 -7.14 0.66 -4.91
N ILE A 37 -7.09 0.79 -6.24
CA ILE A 37 -8.08 1.55 -7.01
C ILE A 37 -9.48 0.93 -6.89
N PHE A 38 -9.61 -0.40 -6.88
CA PHE A 38 -10.93 -1.02 -6.71
C PHE A 38 -11.50 -0.89 -5.29
N ASN A 39 -10.64 -0.77 -4.27
CA ASN A 39 -11.10 -0.56 -2.90
C ASN A 39 -11.40 0.91 -2.58
N LEU A 40 -10.59 1.86 -3.07
CA LEU A 40 -10.69 3.28 -2.73
C LEU A 40 -11.19 4.20 -3.85
N GLY A 41 -11.18 3.73 -5.10
CA GLY A 41 -11.53 4.56 -6.25
C GLY A 41 -10.63 5.81 -6.35
N PRO A 42 -11.21 7.01 -6.53
CA PRO A 42 -10.46 8.27 -6.60
C PRO A 42 -9.62 8.59 -5.34
N GLU A 43 -10.03 8.09 -4.17
CA GLU A 43 -9.32 8.30 -2.89
C GLU A 43 -7.98 7.57 -2.84
N SER A 44 -7.73 6.66 -3.79
CA SER A 44 -6.43 5.98 -3.93
C SER A 44 -5.26 6.95 -4.08
N ILE A 45 -5.47 8.11 -4.71
CA ILE A 45 -4.43 9.14 -4.86
C ILE A 45 -4.07 9.71 -3.49
N GLN A 46 -5.06 10.13 -2.71
CA GLN A 46 -4.84 10.68 -1.37
C GLN A 46 -4.14 9.67 -0.46
N TYR A 47 -4.55 8.39 -0.54
CA TYR A 47 -3.87 7.32 0.18
C TYR A 47 -2.39 7.20 -0.20
N LEU A 48 -2.05 7.23 -1.49
CA LEU A 48 -0.66 7.16 -1.95
C LEU A 48 0.16 8.38 -1.53
N GLU A 49 -0.43 9.58 -1.54
CA GLU A 49 0.21 10.81 -1.06
C GLU A 49 0.52 10.78 0.44
N GLN A 50 -0.27 10.04 1.23
CA GLN A 50 -0.03 9.84 2.65
C GLN A 50 1.06 8.81 2.94
N ILE A 51 1.46 7.99 1.97
CA ILE A 51 2.61 7.10 2.11
C ILE A 51 3.87 7.96 2.04
N ASN A 52 4.45 8.29 3.19
CA ASN A 52 5.81 8.80 3.23
C ASN A 52 6.74 7.73 2.64
N ILE A 53 7.59 8.09 1.69
CA ILE A 53 8.66 7.23 1.14
C ILE A 53 10.00 7.71 1.69
#